data_AF-A0A4U7BMB5-F1
#
_entry.id   AF-A0A4U7BMB5-F1
#
_cell.length_a   1.000
_cell.length_b   1.000
_cell.length_c   1.000
_cell.angle_alpha   90.00
_cell.angle_beta   90.00
_cell.angle_gamma   90.00
#
_symmetry.space_group_name_H-M   'P 1'
#
loop_
_entity.id
_entity.type
_entity.pdbx_description
1 polymer ?
#
loop_
_entity_poly.entity_id
_entity_poly.type
_entity_poly.pdbx_seq_one_letter_code
_entity_poly.pdbx_strand_id
1 'polypeptide(L)'
;MIKKLLSVAALGALLASSAFGDDFLAKVSNGALSDNSAGVKVLSLNEMKEVKGGYGLLQTNAGQQVFTLQNMNIGMTKLTQIGIIIGMTDFERKYKISCGFGGDKCDHLKNDFYAKSNYRDLVNTANPEFNQYLAVTATKIVTATPFGIPKIQFAEGFAVVGVYGENVYKIRNTFTSSTIAYDIKSRFQKQINNILATYY
;
A
#
# COMPACT_ATOMS: atom_id res chain seq x y z
N MET A 1 40.02 3.43 -6.15
CA MET A 1 39.25 3.01 -7.36
C MET A 1 38.13 2.00 -7.06
N ILE A 2 38.23 1.14 -6.04
CA ILE A 2 37.20 0.13 -5.67
C ILE A 2 35.84 0.74 -5.24
N LYS A 3 35.83 1.91 -4.58
CA LYS A 3 34.58 2.59 -4.17
C LYS A 3 33.66 2.99 -5.33
N LYS A 4 34.22 3.27 -6.52
CA LYS A 4 33.42 3.64 -7.71
C LYS A 4 32.81 2.41 -8.39
N LEU A 5 33.47 1.26 -8.32
CA LEU A 5 32.95 0.00 -8.88
C LEU A 5 31.78 -0.57 -8.07
N LEU A 6 31.81 -0.44 -6.74
CA LEU A 6 30.68 -0.81 -5.86
C LEU A 6 29.41 0.02 -6.14
N SER A 7 29.57 1.31 -6.45
CA SER A 7 28.45 2.19 -6.81
C SER A 7 27.81 1.80 -8.14
N VAL A 8 28.62 1.44 -9.14
CA VAL A 8 28.10 1.03 -10.46
C VAL A 8 27.49 -0.37 -10.42
N ALA A 9 28.03 -1.29 -9.62
CA ALA A 9 27.44 -2.61 -9.39
C ALA A 9 26.11 -2.53 -8.64
N ALA A 10 25.98 -1.62 -7.66
CA ALA A 10 24.72 -1.38 -6.96
C ALA A 10 23.65 -0.75 -7.87
N LEU A 11 24.02 0.18 -8.75
CA LEU A 11 23.11 0.73 -9.77
C LEU A 11 22.78 -0.29 -10.86
N GLY A 12 23.73 -1.15 -11.26
CA GLY A 12 23.49 -2.25 -12.19
C GLY A 12 22.54 -3.29 -11.63
N ALA A 13 22.67 -3.62 -10.34
CA ALA A 13 21.71 -4.46 -9.63
C ALA A 13 20.33 -3.80 -9.54
N LEU A 14 20.25 -2.48 -9.31
CA LEU A 14 19.00 -1.71 -9.29
C LEU A 14 18.27 -1.69 -10.66
N LEU A 15 19.05 -1.69 -11.75
CA LEU A 15 18.53 -1.64 -13.13
C LEU A 15 18.21 -3.03 -13.69
N ALA A 16 18.90 -4.08 -13.22
CA ALA A 16 18.62 -5.48 -13.56
C ALA A 16 17.51 -6.09 -12.70
N SER A 17 17.17 -5.48 -11.55
CA SER A 17 16.10 -5.93 -10.65
C SER A 17 14.72 -5.38 -11.04
N SER A 18 14.36 -5.40 -12.33
CA SER A 18 12.96 -5.26 -12.76
C SER A 18 12.12 -6.51 -12.45
N ALA A 19 12.74 -7.55 -11.88
CA ALA A 19 12.08 -8.71 -11.32
C ALA A 19 12.33 -8.77 -9.79
N PHE A 20 11.26 -8.57 -9.03
CA PHE A 20 10.97 -9.21 -7.74
C PHE A 20 12.13 -9.36 -6.74
N GLY A 21 12.13 -8.51 -5.71
CA GLY A 21 12.97 -8.68 -4.53
C GLY A 21 12.23 -8.31 -3.26
N ASP A 22 11.39 -9.23 -2.76
CA ASP A 22 10.72 -9.16 -1.44
C ASP A 22 11.70 -9.12 -0.26
N ASP A 23 13.02 -9.15 -0.51
CA ASP A 23 14.04 -9.39 0.51
C ASP A 23 15.14 -8.32 0.61
N PHE A 24 15.21 -7.34 -0.31
CA PHE A 24 16.29 -6.34 -0.29
C PHE A 24 15.95 -5.09 0.55
N LEU A 25 14.68 -4.67 0.61
CA LEU A 25 14.27 -3.55 1.45
C LEU A 25 14.34 -3.87 2.95
N ALA A 26 14.14 -5.14 3.32
CA ALA A 26 14.33 -5.61 4.70
C ALA A 26 15.83 -5.68 5.07
N LYS A 27 16.68 -6.07 4.12
CA LYS A 27 18.13 -6.22 4.34
C LYS A 27 18.90 -4.89 4.30
N VAL A 28 18.39 -3.88 3.58
CA VAL A 28 18.96 -2.52 3.55
C VAL A 28 18.47 -1.66 4.72
N SER A 29 17.30 -1.96 5.31
CA SER A 29 16.76 -1.13 6.40
C SER A 29 17.31 -1.47 7.79
N ASN A 30 18.08 -2.55 7.96
CA ASN A 30 18.76 -2.93 9.21
C ASN A 30 17.94 -2.66 10.50
N GLY A 31 16.63 -2.93 10.46
CA GLY A 31 15.73 -2.75 11.61
C GLY A 31 15.40 -1.32 12.01
N ALA A 32 15.72 -0.29 11.22
CA ALA A 32 15.30 1.09 11.49
C ALA A 32 13.85 1.34 11.03
N LEU A 33 12.90 0.66 11.67
CA LEU A 33 11.56 1.19 11.90
C LEU A 33 11.69 2.13 13.10
N SER A 34 12.00 3.41 12.88
CA SER A 34 11.92 4.39 13.95
C SER A 34 11.65 5.78 13.39
N ASP A 35 10.41 6.17 13.70
CA ASP A 35 9.99 7.44 14.24
C ASP A 35 10.00 8.69 13.36
N ASN A 36 8.78 9.23 13.25
CA ASN A 36 8.41 10.56 12.78
C ASN A 36 8.40 10.77 11.26
N SER A 37 7.28 10.41 10.63
CA SER A 37 6.78 11.18 9.49
C SER A 37 5.63 12.08 9.96
N ALA A 38 5.96 13.07 10.78
CA ALA A 38 5.09 14.22 11.02
C ALA A 38 4.95 15.00 9.71
N GLY A 39 3.80 14.83 9.05
CA GLY A 39 3.52 15.51 7.79
C GLY A 39 2.62 14.68 6.89
N VAL A 40 1.41 14.35 7.36
CA VAL A 40 0.39 13.82 6.46
C VAL A 40 -0.77 14.81 6.40
N LYS A 41 -0.79 15.57 5.31
CA LYS A 41 -1.89 16.47 5.00
C LYS A 41 -3.08 15.63 4.53
N VAL A 42 -4.15 15.69 5.32
CA VAL A 42 -5.44 15.06 5.10
C VAL A 42 -6.02 15.53 3.77
N LEU A 43 -6.27 14.60 2.85
CA LEU A 43 -7.20 14.79 1.75
C LEU A 43 -8.35 13.81 1.96
N SER A 44 -9.43 14.32 2.55
CA SER A 44 -10.66 13.58 2.81
C SER A 44 -11.48 13.49 1.53
N LEU A 45 -11.65 12.29 0.98
CA LEU A 45 -12.68 11.99 -0.01
C LEU A 45 -13.97 11.69 0.76
N ASN A 46 -14.72 12.75 1.04
CA ASN A 46 -15.94 12.72 1.86
C ASN A 46 -17.14 12.12 1.09
N GLU A 47 -17.09 10.87 0.67
CA GLU A 47 -18.27 10.21 0.05
C GLU A 47 -18.41 8.70 0.33
N MET A 48 -17.99 8.19 1.51
CA MET A 48 -18.30 6.79 1.87
C MET A 48 -18.78 6.63 3.31
N LYS A 49 -19.55 7.61 3.80
CA LYS A 49 -20.23 7.50 5.09
C LYS A 49 -21.55 6.75 4.86
N GLU A 50 -21.66 5.59 5.50
CA GLU A 50 -22.87 4.77 5.64
C GLU A 50 -23.12 3.63 4.63
N VAL A 51 -22.06 2.94 4.18
CA VAL A 51 -22.25 1.65 3.49
C VAL A 51 -22.37 0.52 4.53
N LYS A 52 -23.51 -0.20 4.52
CA LYS A 52 -23.84 -1.30 5.45
C LYS A 52 -23.34 -2.67 4.97
N GLY A 53 -22.53 -2.71 3.91
CA GLY A 53 -21.84 -3.89 3.37
C GLY A 53 -20.70 -3.51 2.43
N GLY A 54 -20.00 -4.51 1.87
CA GLY A 54 -18.94 -4.26 0.88
C GLY A 54 -17.56 -4.01 1.49
N TYR A 55 -16.52 -4.21 0.68
CA TYR A 55 -15.19 -3.76 1.02
C TYR A 55 -15.03 -2.31 0.58
N GLY A 56 -14.23 -1.54 1.31
CA GLY A 56 -14.04 -0.11 1.11
C GLY A 56 -12.64 0.31 1.51
N LEU A 57 -12.46 1.62 1.69
CA LEU A 57 -11.20 2.18 2.15
C LEU A 57 -11.27 2.39 3.65
N LEU A 58 -10.23 1.97 4.39
CA LEU A 58 -10.14 2.37 5.79
C LEU A 58 -9.98 3.89 5.86
N GLN A 59 -10.84 4.50 6.65
CA GLN A 59 -10.85 5.92 6.90
C GLN A 59 -10.52 6.15 8.38
N THR A 60 -9.62 7.08 8.65
CA THR A 60 -9.41 7.56 10.04
C THR A 60 -10.60 8.39 10.51
N ASN A 61 -10.67 8.66 11.81
CA ASN A 61 -11.63 9.62 12.39
C ASN A 61 -11.54 11.01 11.73
N ALA A 62 -10.37 11.37 11.20
CA ALA A 62 -10.12 12.62 10.48
C ALA A 62 -10.52 12.59 8.99
N GLY A 63 -11.13 11.50 8.51
CA GLY A 63 -11.56 11.39 7.12
C GLY A 63 -10.46 10.99 6.13
N GLN A 64 -9.24 10.72 6.62
CA GLN A 64 -8.09 10.40 5.78
C GLN A 64 -8.11 8.93 5.33
N GLN A 65 -7.88 8.69 4.03
CA GLN A 65 -7.88 7.36 3.39
C GLN A 65 -6.52 6.97 2.79
N VAL A 66 -5.61 7.94 2.64
CA VAL A 66 -4.25 7.74 2.11
C VAL A 66 -3.25 7.87 3.26
N PHE A 67 -2.40 6.87 3.43
CA PHE A 67 -1.45 6.78 4.53
C PHE A 67 -0.03 6.76 3.99
N THR A 68 0.87 7.48 4.66
CA THR A 68 2.31 7.39 4.35
C THR A 68 2.86 6.16 5.03
N LEU A 69 3.38 5.22 4.22
CA LEU A 69 3.87 3.92 4.69
C LEU A 69 5.38 3.93 4.89
N GLN A 70 6.11 4.67 4.05
CA GLN A 70 7.56 4.84 4.16
C GLN A 70 7.94 6.25 3.68
N ASN A 71 8.85 6.88 4.38
CA ASN A 71 9.45 8.15 3.96
C ASN A 71 10.90 8.16 4.44
N MET A 72 11.84 7.96 3.53
CA MET A 72 13.24 7.76 3.88
C MET A 72 14.17 8.48 2.92
N ASN A 73 15.29 8.97 3.46
CA ASN A 73 16.38 9.56 2.71
C ASN A 73 17.60 8.63 2.85
N ILE A 74 18.03 8.04 1.75
CA ILE A 74 19.22 7.19 1.67
C ILE A 74 20.24 7.89 0.78
N GLY A 75 21.20 8.58 1.40
CA GLY A 75 22.21 9.36 0.69
C GLY A 75 21.57 10.41 -0.23
N MET A 76 21.74 10.23 -1.54
CA MET A 76 21.17 11.12 -2.58
C MET A 76 19.79 10.69 -3.08
N THR A 77 19.20 9.65 -2.50
CA THR A 77 17.92 9.09 -2.91
C THR A 77 16.87 9.32 -1.83
N LYS A 78 15.76 9.97 -2.21
CA LYS A 78 14.56 10.08 -1.38
C LYS A 78 13.54 9.05 -1.86
N LEU A 79 13.01 8.26 -0.95
CA LEU A 79 11.93 7.31 -1.19
C LEU A 79 10.73 7.69 -0.35
N THR A 80 9.62 7.97 -1.03
CA THR A 80 8.31 8.18 -0.40
C THR A 80 7.37 7.10 -0.88
N GLN A 81 6.73 6.38 0.04
CA GLN A 81 5.68 5.42 -0.25
C GLN A 81 4.40 5.82 0.49
N ILE A 82 3.31 5.90 -0.26
CA ILE A 82 1.97 6.07 0.26
C ILE A 82 1.11 4.87 -0.10
N GLY A 83 0.03 4.65 0.63
CA GLY A 83 -0.92 3.60 0.30
C GLY A 83 -2.32 3.86 0.81
N ILE A 84 -3.27 3.21 0.15
CA ILE A 84 -4.67 3.14 0.54
C ILE A 84 -4.94 1.75 1.09
N ILE A 85 -5.57 1.68 2.26
CA ILE A 85 -5.81 0.41 2.95
C ILE A 85 -7.22 -0.07 2.63
N ILE A 86 -7.32 -1.35 2.28
CA ILE A 86 -8.58 -2.02 2.00
C ILE A 86 -9.18 -2.47 3.33
N GLY A 87 -10.32 -1.89 3.67
CA GLY A 87 -11.14 -2.27 4.82
C GLY A 87 -12.27 -3.19 4.39
N MET A 88 -12.57 -4.19 5.20
CA MET A 88 -13.77 -5.02 5.05
C MET A 88 -14.82 -4.61 6.08
N THR A 89 -16.09 -4.68 5.72
CA THR A 89 -17.19 -4.44 6.67
C THR A 89 -17.33 -5.60 7.66
N ASP A 90 -17.98 -5.32 8.81
CA ASP A 90 -18.29 -6.34 9.82
C ASP A 90 -19.08 -7.52 9.24
N PHE A 91 -19.93 -7.23 8.25
CA PHE A 91 -20.71 -8.23 7.55
C PHE A 91 -19.81 -9.21 6.77
N GLU A 92 -18.88 -8.68 5.96
CA GLU A 92 -17.93 -9.49 5.19
C GLU A 92 -17.06 -10.36 6.10
N ARG A 93 -16.62 -9.79 7.23
CA ARG A 93 -15.85 -10.53 8.25
C ARG A 93 -16.66 -11.64 8.92
N LYS A 94 -17.90 -11.37 9.29
CA LYS A 94 -18.78 -12.33 9.96
C LYS A 94 -19.17 -13.50 9.06
N TYR A 95 -19.49 -13.21 7.80
CA TYR A 95 -19.96 -14.22 6.84
C TYR A 95 -18.87 -14.77 5.92
N LYS A 96 -17.63 -14.27 6.03
CA LYS A 96 -16.46 -14.67 5.24
C LYS A 96 -16.70 -14.60 3.73
N ILE A 97 -17.34 -13.51 3.29
CA ILE A 97 -17.72 -13.26 1.89
C ILE A 97 -17.31 -11.86 1.49
N SER A 98 -17.05 -11.66 0.20
CA SER A 98 -16.80 -10.36 -0.42
C SER A 98 -18.05 -9.87 -1.13
N CYS A 99 -18.48 -8.66 -0.80
CA CYS A 99 -19.76 -8.10 -1.23
C CYS A 99 -19.63 -7.08 -2.37
N GLY A 100 -18.40 -6.87 -2.85
CA GLY A 100 -18.10 -5.86 -3.87
C GLY A 100 -17.77 -4.50 -3.24
N PHE A 101 -17.17 -3.62 -4.04
CA PHE A 101 -16.78 -2.29 -3.57
C PHE A 101 -18.01 -1.45 -3.21
N GLY A 102 -18.12 -1.03 -1.95
CA GLY A 102 -19.20 -0.16 -1.47
C GLY A 102 -20.62 -0.73 -1.62
N GLY A 103 -20.78 -2.06 -1.68
CA GLY A 103 -22.08 -2.70 -1.90
C GLY A 103 -22.89 -2.90 -0.62
N ASP A 104 -24.15 -2.48 -0.58
CA ASP A 104 -25.04 -2.73 0.57
C ASP A 104 -25.65 -4.15 0.55
N LYS A 105 -25.70 -4.79 1.73
CA LYS A 105 -26.46 -6.03 2.00
C LYS A 105 -26.32 -7.14 0.94
N CYS A 106 -25.21 -7.84 1.02
CA CYS A 106 -24.86 -9.02 0.24
C CYS A 106 -25.40 -10.34 0.84
N ASP A 107 -26.57 -10.33 1.47
CA ASP A 107 -27.17 -11.52 2.07
C ASP A 107 -27.39 -12.65 1.05
N HIS A 108 -27.68 -12.30 -0.20
CA HIS A 108 -27.84 -13.24 -1.31
C HIS A 108 -26.52 -13.94 -1.71
N LEU A 109 -25.36 -13.34 -1.41
CA LEU A 109 -24.04 -13.88 -1.74
C LEU A 109 -23.48 -14.81 -0.65
N LYS A 110 -24.22 -15.05 0.45
CA LYS A 110 -23.78 -15.93 1.55
C LYS A 110 -23.43 -17.35 1.10
N ASN A 111 -24.05 -17.82 0.02
CA ASN A 111 -23.80 -19.15 -0.55
C ASN A 111 -23.01 -19.09 -1.85
N ASP A 112 -22.63 -17.90 -2.30
CA ASP A 112 -21.88 -17.74 -3.53
C ASP A 112 -20.42 -18.19 -3.36
N PHE A 113 -19.97 -19.04 -4.28
CA PHE A 113 -18.62 -19.59 -4.25
C PHE A 113 -17.54 -18.53 -4.52
N TYR A 114 -17.78 -17.62 -5.48
CA TYR A 114 -16.83 -16.59 -5.87
C TYR A 114 -16.69 -15.54 -4.77
N ALA A 115 -17.80 -15.13 -4.14
CA ALA A 115 -17.78 -14.20 -3.01
C ALA A 115 -16.92 -14.73 -1.84
N LYS A 116 -17.02 -16.03 -1.54
CA LYS A 116 -16.19 -16.70 -0.52
C LYS A 116 -14.73 -16.82 -0.93
N SER A 117 -14.47 -17.18 -2.19
CA SER A 117 -13.10 -17.32 -2.68
C SER A 117 -12.37 -15.97 -2.63
N ASN A 118 -12.99 -14.91 -3.15
CA ASN A 118 -12.41 -13.57 -3.16
C ASN A 118 -12.07 -13.07 -1.75
N TYR A 119 -12.95 -13.32 -0.78
CA TYR A 119 -12.70 -12.99 0.62
C TYR A 119 -11.50 -13.78 1.17
N ARG A 120 -11.49 -15.10 0.96
CA ARG A 120 -10.41 -15.97 1.42
C ARG A 120 -9.05 -15.58 0.83
N ASP A 121 -8.99 -15.23 -0.45
CA ASP A 121 -7.75 -14.86 -1.11
C ASP A 121 -7.15 -13.56 -0.52
N LEU A 122 -8.02 -12.61 -0.14
CA LEU A 122 -7.60 -11.39 0.53
C LEU A 122 -7.15 -11.66 1.98
N VAL A 123 -7.92 -12.43 2.76
CA VAL A 123 -7.59 -12.76 4.16
C VAL A 123 -6.36 -13.64 4.28
N ASN A 124 -6.11 -14.52 3.32
CA ASN A 124 -4.88 -15.31 3.25
C ASN A 124 -3.63 -14.43 3.06
N THR A 125 -3.77 -13.27 2.40
CA THR A 125 -2.68 -12.33 2.19
C THR A 125 -2.48 -11.44 3.43
N ALA A 126 -3.58 -10.88 3.92
CA ALA A 126 -3.62 -9.98 5.07
C ALA A 126 -4.83 -10.33 5.94
N ASN A 127 -4.57 -10.93 7.11
CA ASN A 127 -5.64 -11.40 7.99
C ASN A 127 -6.09 -10.28 8.96
N PRO A 128 -7.35 -9.81 8.86
CA PRO A 128 -7.88 -8.79 9.75
C PRO A 128 -7.94 -9.21 11.23
N GLU A 129 -7.97 -10.51 11.54
CA GLU A 129 -7.94 -11.02 12.92
C GLU A 129 -6.65 -10.66 13.66
N PHE A 130 -5.56 -10.48 12.91
CA PHE A 130 -4.26 -10.04 13.45
C PHE A 130 -4.00 -8.55 13.22
N ASN A 131 -5.06 -7.76 12.98
CA ASN A 131 -4.98 -6.34 12.60
C ASN A 131 -4.13 -6.10 11.34
N GLN A 132 -4.06 -7.09 10.44
CA GLN A 132 -3.33 -6.99 9.17
C GLN A 132 -4.30 -6.71 8.04
N TYR A 133 -3.99 -5.70 7.25
CA TYR A 133 -4.81 -5.27 6.12
C TYR A 133 -3.97 -5.17 4.88
N LEU A 134 -4.59 -5.37 3.72
CA LEU A 134 -3.92 -5.16 2.46
C LEU A 134 -4.02 -3.68 2.07
N ALA A 135 -2.91 -3.11 1.62
CA ALA A 135 -2.85 -1.77 1.08
C ALA A 135 -2.38 -1.78 -0.37
N VAL A 136 -3.03 -0.98 -1.22
CA VAL A 136 -2.51 -0.62 -2.55
C VAL A 136 -1.53 0.53 -2.35
N THR A 137 -0.32 0.38 -2.87
CA THR A 137 0.79 1.30 -2.61
C THR A 137 1.32 1.92 -3.88
N ALA A 138 1.76 3.18 -3.77
CA ALA A 138 2.53 3.88 -4.77
C ALA A 138 3.79 4.45 -4.12
N THR A 139 4.91 4.27 -4.81
CA THR A 139 6.24 4.64 -4.33
C THR A 139 6.89 5.58 -5.33
N LYS A 140 7.44 6.70 -4.83
CA LYS A 140 8.20 7.68 -5.58
C LYS A 140 9.63 7.63 -5.09
N ILE A 141 10.54 7.41 -6.02
CA ILE A 141 11.97 7.38 -5.78
C ILE A 141 12.57 8.55 -6.54
N VAL A 142 13.19 9.47 -5.82
CA VAL A 142 13.92 10.62 -6.39
C VAL A 142 15.39 10.40 -6.14
N THR A 143 16.17 10.19 -7.19
CA THR A 143 17.62 10.02 -7.09
C THR A 143 18.32 11.22 -7.70
N ALA A 144 19.14 11.92 -6.91
CA ALA A 144 19.95 13.01 -7.44
C ALA A 144 21.03 12.42 -8.37
N THR A 145 21.09 12.93 -9.61
CA THR A 145 22.14 12.56 -10.54
C THR A 145 23.35 13.48 -10.36
N PRO A 146 24.55 13.06 -10.77
CA PRO A 146 25.75 13.91 -10.74
C PRO A 146 25.62 15.21 -11.56
N PHE A 147 24.61 15.32 -12.42
CA PHE A 147 24.34 16.47 -13.28
C PHE A 147 23.31 17.44 -12.69
N GLY A 148 22.89 17.24 -11.43
CA GLY A 148 21.93 18.10 -10.75
C GLY A 148 20.47 17.92 -11.19
N ILE A 149 20.21 17.08 -12.19
CA ILE A 149 18.84 16.75 -12.64
C ILE A 149 18.36 15.52 -11.86
N PRO A 150 17.30 15.62 -11.05
CA PRO A 150 16.79 14.48 -10.30
C PRO A 150 16.10 13.48 -11.24
N LYS A 151 16.44 12.19 -11.10
CA LYS A 151 15.71 11.10 -11.75
C LYS A 151 14.56 10.67 -10.86
N ILE A 152 13.33 10.79 -11.36
CA ILE A 152 12.12 10.39 -10.64
C ILE A 152 11.63 9.06 -11.21
N GLN A 153 11.36 8.09 -10.34
CA GLN A 153 10.77 6.82 -10.68
C GLN A 153 9.54 6.56 -9.82
N PHE A 154 8.52 5.99 -10.42
CA PHE A 154 7.31 5.57 -9.73
C PHE A 154 7.19 4.05 -9.78
N ALA A 155 6.81 3.45 -8.67
CA ALA A 155 6.57 2.01 -8.56
C ALA A 155 5.26 1.78 -7.82
N GLU A 156 4.46 0.84 -8.32
CA GLU A 156 3.19 0.46 -7.73
C GLU A 156 3.27 -0.96 -7.21
N GLY A 157 2.54 -1.24 -6.14
CA GLY A 157 2.51 -2.59 -5.59
C GLY A 157 1.47 -2.73 -4.50
N PHE A 158 1.57 -3.83 -3.76
CA PHE A 158 0.75 -4.07 -2.60
C PHE A 158 1.63 -4.21 -1.36
N ALA A 159 1.09 -3.87 -0.21
CA ALA A 159 1.75 -4.06 1.07
C ALA A 159 0.75 -4.60 2.10
N VAL A 160 1.25 -5.43 3.01
CA VAL A 160 0.50 -5.76 4.22
C VAL A 160 0.83 -4.71 5.26
N VAL A 161 -0.20 -4.07 5.80
CA VAL A 161 -0.09 -3.02 6.81
C VAL A 161 -0.76 -3.47 8.11
N GLY A 162 -0.16 -3.11 9.23
CA GLY A 162 -0.73 -3.25 10.55
C GLY A 162 -1.46 -1.97 10.95
N VAL A 163 -2.65 -2.10 11.53
CA VAL A 163 -3.43 -0.96 12.04
C VAL A 163 -3.59 -1.10 13.55
N TYR A 164 -3.07 -0.13 14.31
CA TYR A 164 -3.11 -0.11 15.78
C TYR A 164 -3.60 1.25 16.25
N GLY A 165 -4.88 1.31 16.64
CA GLY A 165 -5.56 2.58 16.90
C GLY A 165 -5.63 3.41 15.63
N GLU A 166 -5.06 4.62 15.67
CA GLU A 166 -4.99 5.53 14.52
C GLU A 166 -3.70 5.38 13.70
N ASN A 167 -2.75 4.57 14.18
CA ASN A 167 -1.45 4.41 13.54
C ASN A 167 -1.49 3.25 12.54
N VAL A 168 -0.94 3.51 11.36
CA VAL A 168 -0.75 2.53 10.31
C VAL A 168 0.72 2.37 10.08
N TYR A 169 1.20 1.13 10.13
CA TYR A 169 2.58 0.80 9.78
C TYR A 169 2.64 -0.31 8.75
N LYS A 170 3.67 -0.27 7.93
CA LYS A 170 3.93 -1.30 6.94
C LYS A 170 4.61 -2.50 7.59
N ILE A 171 4.05 -3.69 7.40
CA ILE A 171 4.64 -4.96 7.87
C ILE A 171 5.58 -5.49 6.79
N ARG A 172 5.08 -5.66 5.57
CA ARG A 172 5.84 -6.20 4.44
C ARG A 172 5.28 -5.73 3.11
N ASN A 173 6.10 -5.77 2.06
CA ASN A 173 5.57 -5.79 0.71
C ASN A 173 4.87 -7.13 0.45
N THR A 174 3.95 -7.15 -0.50
CA THR A 174 3.32 -8.39 -0.93
C THR A 174 2.93 -8.30 -2.39
N PHE A 175 2.86 -9.46 -3.02
CA PHE A 175 2.17 -9.64 -4.29
C PHE A 175 0.87 -10.37 -4.00
N THR A 176 -0.23 -9.92 -4.58
CA THR A 176 -1.52 -10.60 -4.46
C THR A 176 -2.21 -10.62 -5.81
N SER A 177 -2.86 -11.73 -6.12
CA SER A 177 -3.76 -11.88 -7.25
C SER A 177 -5.22 -11.64 -6.86
N SER A 178 -5.47 -11.12 -5.66
CA SER A 178 -6.83 -10.89 -5.16
C SER A 178 -7.59 -9.93 -6.09
N THR A 179 -8.73 -10.39 -6.58
CA THR A 179 -9.65 -9.59 -7.41
C THR A 179 -10.01 -8.27 -6.73
N ILE A 180 -10.18 -8.29 -5.41
CA ILE A 180 -10.50 -7.11 -4.60
C ILE A 180 -9.37 -6.08 -4.66
N ALA A 181 -8.12 -6.55 -4.53
CA ALA A 181 -6.95 -5.68 -4.57
C ALA A 181 -6.79 -5.02 -5.95
N TYR A 182 -7.03 -5.76 -7.03
CA TYR A 182 -7.01 -5.23 -8.38
C TYR A 182 -8.17 -4.28 -8.68
N ASP A 183 -9.36 -4.53 -8.15
CA ASP A 183 -10.49 -3.60 -8.29
C ASP A 183 -10.15 -2.25 -7.64
N ILE A 184 -9.69 -2.26 -6.37
CA ILE A 184 -9.26 -1.04 -5.67
C ILE A 184 -8.10 -0.36 -6.40
N LYS A 185 -7.10 -1.14 -6.84
CA LYS A 185 -5.98 -0.58 -7.60
C LYS A 185 -6.50 0.14 -8.85
N SER A 186 -7.33 -0.50 -9.67
CA SER A 186 -7.83 0.11 -10.91
C SER A 186 -8.60 1.42 -10.68
N ARG A 187 -9.33 1.52 -9.56
CA ARG A 187 -10.13 2.71 -9.20
C ARG A 187 -9.27 3.85 -8.66
N PHE A 188 -8.32 3.56 -7.77
CA PHE A 188 -7.64 4.57 -6.98
C PHE A 188 -6.19 4.84 -7.42
N GLN A 189 -5.59 3.99 -8.25
CA GLN A 189 -4.19 4.12 -8.69
C GLN A 189 -3.88 5.50 -9.27
N LYS A 190 -4.73 6.03 -10.15
CA LYS A 190 -4.53 7.36 -10.74
C LYS A 190 -4.53 8.46 -9.67
N GLN A 191 -5.42 8.36 -8.68
CA GLN A 191 -5.51 9.34 -7.59
C GLN A 191 -4.29 9.27 -6.68
N ILE A 192 -3.87 8.07 -6.25
CA ILE A 192 -2.68 7.89 -5.42
C ILE A 192 -1.44 8.42 -6.14
N ASN A 193 -1.25 8.07 -7.42
CA ASN A 193 -0.11 8.54 -8.20
C ASN A 193 -0.10 10.07 -8.36
N ASN A 194 -1.27 10.68 -8.58
CA ASN A 194 -1.39 12.14 -8.62
C ASN A 194 -1.02 12.78 -7.28
N ILE A 195 -1.52 12.24 -6.16
CA ILE A 195 -1.18 12.72 -4.82
C ILE A 195 0.34 12.64 -4.58
N LEU A 196 0.94 11.52 -4.95
CA LEU A 196 2.36 11.28 -4.80
C LEU A 196 3.23 12.20 -5.70
N ALA A 197 2.73 12.58 -6.87
CA ALA A 197 3.41 13.51 -7.76
C ALA A 197 3.27 14.98 -7.32
N THR A 198 2.13 15.36 -6.76
CA THR A 198 1.81 16.75 -6.40
C THR A 198 2.31 17.14 -4.99
N TYR A 199 2.21 16.23 -4.01
CA TYR A 199 2.43 16.57 -2.61
C TYR A 199 3.73 16.05 -2.01
N TYR A 200 4.42 15.15 -2.70
CA TYR A 200 5.68 14.52 -2.27
C TYR A 200 6.73 14.62 -3.35
#